data_AF-A0A6J4FZH9-F1
#
_entry.id   AF-A0A6J4FZH9-F1
#
_cell.length_a   1.000
_cell.length_b   1.000
_cell.length_c   1.000
_cell.angle_alpha   90.00
_cell.angle_beta   90.00
_cell.angle_gamma   90.00
#
_symmetry.space_group_name_H-M   'P 1'
#
loop_
_entity.id
_entity.type
_entity.pdbx_description
1 polymer ?
#
loop_
_entity_poly.entity_id
_entity_poly.type
_entity_poly.pdbx_seq_one_letter_code
_entity_poly.pdbx_strand_id
1 'polypeptide(L)'
;MHDCGRLSEVEFLCRDLGGDELDDPVCAWLLGLVSLQRGDFDNALGYARAALLASPDFRADLTADCVDRLNDLGALASSTRTPLYRKLFGMALAIRRNPATLSGLAHACSIDFDTETALACYREAAILAVPGTASSIRVAACLILARMGRTDDAIREIRAVLDEEPGNGNAWAGLAVILLMGKAGTAGDIQVALDHADRLAPDHPLTLHAGAMHAHSTGNMDLRQTMLNRLIAHSAATRPAASPAQRAEWEDFRDRCLERLGERDPSRVWFLFPQGGVGDHVHLFYLLGAFRRMHPDQRVVVCTSLGGDLGTCFQDRLDLLVDPGPTLSKNRVAPLAGCAPGRPHVVLPAFHDIDVAGQTIPLADLVRTTLGLPPDSLQQAGRPPRGGAATIRTLLASRRLPAGRTVLLAPHTNSNGSIGPGWWEDLAGRLTGAGYKVVCNGANMFSDKTTMVADIATVDVPLSLINQFVETAGYFIGVRSGLCDVLAFAAARMKVVNFHSSADSFSRRESYVMKANYPWWRGDEYFVADDAPFDPSILDGWPGFPP
;
A
#
# COMPACT_ATOMS: atom_id res chain seq x y z
N MET A 1 -4.16 -33.82 -9.74
CA MET A 1 -5.26 -33.10 -10.45
C MET A 1 -5.11 -31.59 -10.28
N HIS A 2 -4.93 -31.11 -9.04
CA HIS A 2 -4.56 -29.73 -8.73
C HIS A 2 -3.30 -29.26 -9.50
N ASP A 3 -2.20 -30.04 -9.44
CA ASP A 3 -0.93 -29.65 -10.09
C ASP A 3 -0.99 -29.64 -11.63
N CYS A 4 -2.07 -30.19 -12.19
CA CYS A 4 -2.35 -30.20 -13.62
C CYS A 4 -3.39 -29.13 -14.03
N GLY A 5 -3.78 -28.22 -13.12
CA GLY A 5 -4.71 -27.13 -13.39
C GLY A 5 -6.17 -27.53 -13.59
N ARG A 6 -6.57 -28.75 -13.22
CA ARG A 6 -7.95 -29.26 -13.37
C ARG A 6 -8.83 -28.82 -12.20
N LEU A 7 -8.93 -27.51 -11.98
CA LEU A 7 -9.45 -26.91 -10.74
C LEU A 7 -10.93 -27.22 -10.48
N SER A 8 -11.75 -27.17 -11.52
CA SER A 8 -13.19 -27.41 -11.42
C SER A 8 -13.51 -28.87 -11.06
N GLU A 9 -12.67 -29.81 -11.48
CA GLU A 9 -12.82 -31.22 -11.12
C GLU A 9 -12.37 -31.51 -9.69
N VAL A 10 -11.29 -30.86 -9.25
CA VAL A 10 -10.83 -30.93 -7.85
C VAL A 10 -11.91 -30.38 -6.92
N GLU A 11 -12.49 -29.23 -7.25
CA GLU A 11 -13.57 -28.64 -6.47
C GLU A 11 -14.81 -29.54 -6.44
N PHE A 12 -15.23 -30.05 -7.60
CA PHE A 12 -16.36 -30.98 -7.69
C PHE A 12 -16.14 -32.19 -6.79
N LEU A 13 -14.97 -32.84 -6.88
CA LEU A 13 -14.62 -33.99 -6.04
C LEU A 13 -14.56 -33.63 -4.55
N CYS A 14 -14.00 -32.48 -4.19
CA CYS A 14 -13.91 -32.09 -2.78
C CYS A 14 -15.29 -31.78 -2.17
N ARG A 15 -16.23 -31.21 -2.95
CA ARG A 15 -17.60 -30.97 -2.50
C ARG A 15 -18.45 -32.26 -2.48
N ASP A 16 -18.22 -33.16 -3.43
CA ASP A 16 -18.89 -34.46 -3.49
C ASP A 16 -18.44 -35.38 -2.35
N LEU A 17 -17.15 -35.36 -2.00
CA LEU A 17 -16.58 -36.17 -0.92
C LEU A 17 -16.77 -35.56 0.48
N GLY A 18 -16.73 -34.23 0.59
CA GLY A 18 -16.74 -33.50 1.86
C GLY A 18 -18.11 -32.99 2.32
N GLY A 19 -19.14 -33.06 1.47
CA GLY A 19 -20.44 -32.45 1.74
C GLY A 19 -20.41 -30.93 1.84
N ASP A 20 -21.55 -30.30 2.16
CA ASP A 20 -21.68 -28.84 2.27
C ASP A 20 -20.96 -28.25 3.50
N GLU A 21 -20.65 -29.06 4.52
CA GLU A 21 -20.12 -28.60 5.82
C GLU A 21 -18.58 -28.68 5.96
N LEU A 22 -17.86 -29.30 5.01
CA LEU A 22 -16.38 -29.28 4.95
C LEU A 22 -15.66 -29.83 6.19
N ASP A 23 -16.20 -30.89 6.78
CA ASP A 23 -15.60 -31.54 7.96
C ASP A 23 -14.31 -32.30 7.65
N ASP A 24 -14.06 -32.63 6.37
CA ASP A 24 -12.82 -33.30 5.96
C ASP A 24 -11.69 -32.28 5.74
N PRO A 25 -10.59 -32.36 6.52
CA PRO A 25 -9.51 -31.38 6.45
C PRO A 25 -8.74 -31.43 5.12
N VAL A 26 -8.75 -32.56 4.40
CA VAL A 26 -8.11 -32.70 3.08
C VAL A 26 -8.93 -31.97 2.02
N CYS A 27 -10.25 -32.14 2.03
CA CYS A 27 -11.16 -31.46 1.12
C CYS A 27 -11.17 -29.95 1.36
N ALA A 28 -11.23 -29.52 2.62
CA ALA A 28 -11.07 -28.11 2.99
C ALA A 28 -9.73 -27.56 2.48
N TRP A 29 -8.62 -28.29 2.69
CA TRP A 29 -7.31 -27.87 2.19
C TRP A 29 -7.24 -27.72 0.67
N LEU A 30 -7.73 -28.72 -0.07
CA LEU A 30 -7.73 -28.71 -1.53
C LEU A 30 -8.62 -27.61 -2.13
N LEU A 31 -9.75 -27.30 -1.50
CA LEU A 31 -10.58 -26.15 -1.87
C LEU A 31 -9.89 -24.83 -1.56
N GLY A 32 -9.12 -24.76 -0.48
CA GLY A 32 -8.24 -23.64 -0.17
C GLY A 32 -7.24 -23.40 -1.30
N LEU A 33 -6.59 -24.46 -1.77
CA LEU A 33 -5.63 -24.43 -2.88
C LEU A 33 -6.29 -24.04 -4.22
N VAL A 34 -7.47 -24.59 -4.54
CA VAL A 34 -8.23 -24.21 -5.73
C VAL A 34 -8.62 -22.73 -5.68
N SER A 35 -9.04 -22.24 -4.52
CA SER A 35 -9.40 -20.83 -4.31
C SER A 35 -8.18 -19.92 -4.48
N LEU A 36 -7.03 -20.33 -3.94
CA LEU A 36 -5.76 -19.63 -4.12
C LEU A 36 -5.35 -19.56 -5.61
N GLN A 37 -5.43 -20.66 -6.34
CA GLN A 37 -5.11 -20.69 -7.77
C GLN A 37 -6.11 -19.87 -8.62
N ARG A 38 -7.32 -19.63 -8.12
CA ARG A 38 -8.31 -18.72 -8.73
C ARG A 38 -8.14 -17.26 -8.31
N GLY A 39 -7.23 -16.97 -7.38
CA GLY A 39 -7.04 -15.63 -6.81
C GLY A 39 -8.15 -15.21 -5.84
N ASP A 40 -8.96 -16.17 -5.37
CA ASP A 40 -10.01 -15.97 -4.37
C ASP A 40 -9.42 -16.17 -2.98
N PHE A 41 -8.72 -15.14 -2.53
CA PHE A 41 -7.93 -15.19 -1.31
C PHE A 41 -8.76 -15.33 -0.04
N ASP A 42 -9.96 -14.75 0.01
CA ASP A 42 -10.80 -14.81 1.21
C ASP A 42 -11.36 -16.23 1.43
N ASN A 43 -11.78 -16.89 0.35
CA ASN A 43 -12.18 -18.30 0.41
C ASN A 43 -10.98 -19.22 0.67
N ALA A 44 -9.83 -18.96 0.04
CA ALA A 44 -8.60 -19.73 0.30
C ALA A 44 -8.24 -19.75 1.78
N LEU A 45 -8.39 -18.60 2.43
CA LEU A 45 -8.09 -18.38 3.84
C LEU A 45 -9.11 -19.03 4.76
N GLY A 46 -10.40 -18.95 4.43
CA GLY A 46 -11.48 -19.62 5.15
C GLY A 46 -11.31 -21.15 5.14
N TYR A 47 -11.00 -21.70 3.98
CA TYR A 47 -10.74 -23.13 3.78
C TYR A 47 -9.46 -23.61 4.48
N ALA A 48 -8.36 -22.85 4.41
CA ALA A 48 -7.14 -23.16 5.14
C ALA A 48 -7.38 -23.19 6.67
N ARG A 49 -8.17 -22.25 7.19
CA ARG A 49 -8.58 -22.24 8.60
C ARG A 49 -9.43 -23.46 8.95
N ALA A 50 -10.41 -23.82 8.12
CA ALA A 50 -11.26 -24.98 8.35
C ALA A 50 -10.43 -26.27 8.39
N ALA A 51 -9.50 -26.45 7.44
CA ALA A 51 -8.59 -27.59 7.40
C ALA A 51 -7.75 -27.73 8.68
N LEU A 52 -7.17 -26.63 9.16
CA LEU A 52 -6.34 -26.61 10.38
C LEU A 52 -7.16 -26.81 11.66
N LEU A 53 -8.43 -26.41 11.69
CA LEU A 53 -9.32 -26.63 12.84
C LEU A 53 -9.86 -28.06 12.90
N ALA A 54 -10.17 -28.66 11.74
CA ALA A 54 -10.75 -29.99 11.64
C ALA A 54 -9.74 -31.10 12.01
N SER A 55 -8.44 -30.87 11.82
CA SER A 55 -7.41 -31.80 12.31
C SER A 55 -6.10 -31.07 12.68
N PRO A 56 -5.80 -30.91 13.97
CA PRO A 56 -4.51 -30.39 14.42
C PRO A 56 -3.32 -31.30 14.07
N ASP A 57 -3.55 -32.60 13.85
CA ASP A 57 -2.53 -33.60 13.46
C ASP A 57 -2.44 -33.78 11.93
N PHE A 58 -3.01 -32.86 11.16
CA PHE A 58 -3.05 -32.94 9.70
C PHE A 58 -1.64 -33.11 9.11
N ARG A 59 -1.47 -34.18 8.31
CA ARG A 59 -0.19 -34.80 7.90
C ARG A 59 0.94 -33.80 7.68
N ALA A 60 2.08 -34.05 8.33
CA ALA A 60 3.29 -33.23 8.27
C ALA A 60 3.78 -32.90 6.85
N ASP A 61 3.48 -33.76 5.86
CA ASP A 61 3.81 -33.58 4.44
C ASP A 61 2.90 -32.56 3.76
N LEU A 62 1.61 -32.52 4.11
CA LEU A 62 0.72 -31.46 3.62
C LEU A 62 1.10 -30.12 4.23
N THR A 63 1.55 -30.08 5.50
CA THR A 63 1.92 -28.83 6.18
C THR A 63 3.06 -28.07 5.48
N ALA A 64 4.01 -28.76 4.82
CA ALA A 64 5.09 -28.08 4.10
C ALA A 64 4.57 -27.33 2.86
N ASP A 65 3.80 -28.02 2.02
CA ASP A 65 3.06 -27.40 0.91
C ASP A 65 2.09 -26.33 1.43
N CYS A 66 1.49 -26.52 2.61
CA CYS A 66 0.65 -25.52 3.24
C CYS A 66 1.40 -24.25 3.58
N VAL A 67 2.58 -24.38 4.16
CA VAL A 67 3.40 -23.25 4.59
C VAL A 67 3.93 -22.49 3.38
N ASP A 68 4.36 -23.19 2.34
CA ASP A 68 4.80 -22.55 1.09
C ASP A 68 3.65 -21.79 0.42
N ARG A 69 2.45 -22.36 0.39
CA ARG A 69 1.25 -21.71 -0.16
C ARG A 69 0.70 -20.60 0.74
N LEU A 70 0.86 -20.72 2.05
CA LEU A 70 0.57 -19.65 3.01
C LEU A 70 1.58 -18.51 2.90
N ASN A 71 2.84 -18.81 2.57
CA ASN A 71 3.86 -17.81 2.27
C ASN A 71 3.52 -17.09 0.95
N ASP A 72 3.08 -17.81 -0.10
CA ASP A 72 2.57 -17.20 -1.34
C ASP A 72 1.37 -16.28 -1.05
N LEU A 73 0.43 -16.76 -0.23
CA LEU A 73 -0.72 -15.99 0.22
C LEU A 73 -0.30 -14.77 1.03
N GLY A 74 0.70 -14.91 1.91
CA GLY A 74 1.24 -13.86 2.79
C GLY A 74 1.98 -12.79 2.01
N ALA A 75 2.75 -13.18 1.00
CA ALA A 75 3.41 -12.27 0.06
C ALA A 75 2.41 -11.47 -0.80
N LEU A 76 1.16 -11.92 -0.90
CA LEU A 76 0.06 -11.25 -1.60
C LEU A 76 -0.91 -10.55 -0.63
N ALA A 77 -0.62 -10.58 0.67
CA ALA A 77 -1.48 -10.05 1.72
C ALA A 77 -1.41 -8.52 1.78
N SER A 78 -2.57 -7.86 1.69
CA SER A 78 -2.66 -6.47 2.13
C SER A 78 -2.56 -6.36 3.65
N SER A 79 -2.16 -5.18 4.15
CA SER A 79 -2.11 -4.85 5.59
C SER A 79 -3.42 -5.13 6.34
N THR A 80 -4.55 -5.13 5.64
CA THR A 80 -5.88 -5.45 6.20
C THR A 80 -6.08 -6.91 6.53
N ARG A 81 -5.31 -7.82 5.93
CA ARG A 81 -5.43 -9.27 6.14
C ARG A 81 -4.36 -9.83 7.08
N THR A 82 -3.32 -9.06 7.42
CA THR A 82 -2.20 -9.48 8.27
C THR A 82 -2.61 -10.14 9.60
N PRO A 83 -3.64 -9.67 10.34
CA PRO A 83 -4.06 -10.32 11.58
C PRO A 83 -4.50 -11.78 11.37
N LEU A 84 -5.10 -12.07 10.21
CA LEU A 84 -5.53 -13.41 9.85
C LEU A 84 -4.33 -14.28 9.42
N TYR A 85 -3.35 -13.71 8.70
CA TYR A 85 -2.08 -14.38 8.39
C TYR A 85 -1.30 -14.75 9.65
N ARG A 86 -1.16 -13.81 10.59
CA ARG A 86 -0.51 -14.04 11.88
C ARG A 86 -1.19 -15.19 12.64
N LYS A 87 -2.52 -15.21 12.65
CA LYS A 87 -3.30 -16.29 13.29
C LYS A 87 -3.05 -17.64 12.61
N LEU A 88 -3.02 -17.69 11.28
CA LEU A 88 -2.78 -18.92 10.52
C LEU A 88 -1.36 -19.45 10.73
N PHE A 89 -0.33 -18.59 10.66
CA PHE A 89 1.04 -19.00 10.96
C PHE A 89 1.20 -19.39 12.44
N GLY A 90 0.48 -18.74 13.36
CA GLY A 90 0.42 -19.15 14.77
C GLY A 90 -0.18 -20.56 14.96
N MET A 91 -1.25 -20.88 14.22
CA MET A 91 -1.82 -22.23 14.19
C MET A 91 -0.86 -23.23 13.56
N ALA A 92 -0.24 -22.91 12.43
CA ALA A 92 0.74 -23.76 11.76
C ALA A 92 1.96 -24.02 12.65
N LEU A 93 2.43 -23.01 13.40
CA LEU A 93 3.50 -23.14 14.38
C LEU A 93 3.15 -24.08 15.53
N ALA A 94 1.90 -24.04 16.01
CA ALA A 94 1.42 -24.93 17.07
C ALA A 94 1.37 -26.40 16.63
N ILE A 95 1.15 -26.65 15.34
CA ILE A 95 1.14 -27.98 14.72
C ILE A 95 2.56 -28.45 14.43
N ARG A 96 3.35 -27.62 13.74
CA ARG A 96 4.73 -27.95 13.35
C ARG A 96 5.64 -26.74 13.49
N ARG A 97 6.55 -26.84 14.46
CA ARG A 97 7.63 -25.87 14.67
C ARG A 97 8.81 -26.16 13.76
N ASN A 98 9.01 -25.35 12.73
CA ASN A 98 10.10 -25.49 11.77
C ASN A 98 10.54 -24.11 11.22
N PRO A 99 11.65 -24.01 10.46
CA PRO A 99 12.12 -22.73 9.93
C PRO A 99 11.11 -21.98 9.08
N ALA A 100 10.29 -22.69 8.31
CA ALA A 100 9.33 -22.08 7.38
C ALA A 100 8.11 -21.51 8.13
N THR A 101 7.56 -22.21 9.11
CA THR A 101 6.46 -21.69 9.95
C THR A 101 6.90 -20.52 10.81
N LEU A 102 8.11 -20.58 11.37
CA LEU A 102 8.70 -19.48 12.13
C LEU A 102 9.02 -18.26 11.24
N SER A 103 9.57 -18.46 10.04
CA SER A 103 9.86 -17.36 9.11
C SER A 103 8.57 -16.72 8.56
N GLY A 104 7.54 -17.52 8.29
CA GLY A 104 6.22 -17.02 7.88
C GLY A 104 5.52 -16.23 8.98
N LEU A 105 5.58 -16.70 10.23
CA LEU A 105 5.11 -15.92 11.38
C LEU A 105 5.92 -14.64 11.56
N ALA A 106 7.24 -14.72 11.44
CA ALA A 106 8.13 -13.57 11.54
C ALA A 106 7.81 -12.51 10.48
N HIS A 107 7.53 -12.94 9.24
CA HIS A 107 7.13 -12.06 8.16
C HIS A 107 5.77 -11.40 8.43
N ALA A 108 4.77 -12.17 8.88
CA ALA A 108 3.47 -11.62 9.27
C ALA A 108 3.59 -10.62 10.42
N CYS A 109 4.37 -10.95 11.46
CA CYS A 109 4.70 -10.04 12.56
C CYS A 109 5.46 -8.80 12.08
N SER A 110 6.35 -8.92 11.09
CA SER A 110 7.04 -7.78 10.49
C SER A 110 6.08 -6.83 9.78
N ILE A 111 5.10 -7.35 9.04
CA ILE A 111 4.06 -6.54 8.35
C ILE A 111 3.18 -5.82 9.38
N ASP A 112 2.91 -6.47 10.51
CA ASP A 112 2.22 -5.90 11.68
C ASP A 112 3.15 -5.06 12.58
N PHE A 113 4.42 -4.89 12.19
CA PHE A 113 5.48 -4.20 12.93
C PHE A 113 5.70 -4.65 14.39
N ASP A 114 5.31 -5.88 14.72
CA ASP A 114 5.73 -6.56 15.92
C ASP A 114 7.17 -7.03 15.75
N THR A 115 8.10 -6.07 15.73
CA THR A 115 9.51 -6.28 15.36
C THR A 115 10.25 -7.17 16.35
N GLU A 116 9.87 -7.14 17.62
CA GLU A 116 10.46 -8.00 18.65
C GLU A 116 10.05 -9.47 18.43
N THR A 117 8.76 -9.73 18.19
CA THR A 117 8.30 -11.09 17.87
C THR A 117 8.88 -11.56 16.55
N ALA A 118 8.90 -10.69 15.53
CA ALA A 118 9.51 -11.00 14.23
C ALA A 118 10.99 -11.38 14.37
N LEU A 119 11.77 -10.60 15.12
CA LEU A 119 13.18 -10.88 15.36
C LEU A 119 13.40 -12.20 16.11
N ALA A 120 12.59 -12.45 17.16
CA ALA A 120 12.65 -13.70 17.91
C ALA A 120 12.36 -14.91 17.01
N CYS A 121 11.31 -14.84 16.20
CA CYS A 121 10.94 -15.90 15.27
C CYS A 121 12.00 -16.11 14.18
N TYR A 122 12.56 -15.05 13.59
CA TYR A 122 13.64 -15.19 12.60
C TYR A 122 14.92 -15.80 13.19
N ARG A 123 15.31 -15.40 14.41
CA ARG A 123 16.48 -15.99 15.09
C ARG A 123 16.29 -17.46 15.34
N GLU A 124 15.11 -17.85 15.81
CA GLU A 124 14.81 -19.25 16.02
C GLU A 124 14.74 -20.03 14.70
N ALA A 125 14.13 -19.46 13.66
CA ALA A 125 14.09 -20.06 12.34
C ALA A 125 15.50 -20.31 11.78
N ALA A 126 16.43 -19.37 12.00
CA ALA A 126 17.82 -19.50 11.56
C ALA A 126 18.56 -20.62 12.28
N ILE A 127 18.29 -20.85 13.58
CA ILE A 127 18.88 -21.94 14.36
C ILE A 127 18.43 -23.31 13.83
N LEU A 128 17.17 -23.41 13.40
CA LEU A 128 16.57 -24.66 12.92
C LEU A 128 16.84 -24.92 11.42
N ALA A 129 17.35 -23.94 10.69
CA ALA A 129 17.52 -24.01 9.24
C ALA A 129 18.85 -24.67 8.84
N VAL A 130 18.86 -25.28 7.66
CA VAL A 130 20.09 -25.77 7.02
C VAL A 130 20.96 -24.59 6.55
N PRO A 131 22.31 -24.77 6.47
CA PRO A 131 23.22 -23.76 5.92
C PRO A 131 22.76 -23.27 4.54
N GLY A 132 22.84 -21.96 4.27
CA GLY A 132 22.25 -21.29 3.10
C GLY A 132 20.84 -20.76 3.34
N THR A 133 19.89 -21.61 3.74
CA THR A 133 18.54 -21.14 4.16
C THR A 133 18.63 -20.31 5.44
N ALA A 134 19.50 -20.73 6.37
CA ALA A 134 19.82 -19.97 7.57
C ALA A 134 20.35 -18.57 7.26
N SER A 135 21.17 -18.41 6.21
CA SER A 135 21.79 -17.14 5.83
C SER A 135 20.75 -16.15 5.29
N SER A 136 19.81 -16.59 4.45
CA SER A 136 18.69 -15.77 4.00
C SER A 136 17.78 -15.32 5.16
N ILE A 137 17.52 -16.21 6.12
CA ILE A 137 16.73 -15.89 7.33
C ILE A 137 17.49 -14.90 8.23
N ARG A 138 18.81 -15.06 8.38
CA ARG A 138 19.67 -14.12 9.13
C ARG A 138 19.70 -12.73 8.50
N VAL A 139 19.73 -12.64 7.16
CA VAL A 139 19.63 -11.35 6.46
C VAL A 139 18.29 -10.67 6.77
N ALA A 140 17.18 -11.40 6.74
CA ALA A 140 15.88 -10.86 7.13
C ALA A 140 15.88 -10.36 8.60
N ALA A 141 16.48 -11.11 9.53
CA ALA A 141 16.64 -10.69 10.92
C ALA A 141 17.47 -9.40 11.06
N CYS A 142 18.53 -9.23 10.26
CA CYS A 142 19.35 -8.02 10.26
C CYS A 142 18.55 -6.79 9.79
N LEU A 143 17.69 -6.96 8.79
CA LEU A 143 16.79 -5.88 8.34
C LEU A 143 15.80 -5.48 9.45
N ILE A 144 15.30 -6.44 10.24
CA ILE A 144 14.47 -6.14 11.41
C ILE A 144 15.26 -5.38 12.48
N LEU A 145 16.50 -5.78 12.78
CA LEU A 145 17.36 -5.07 13.73
C LEU A 145 17.59 -3.61 13.30
N ALA A 146 17.87 -3.37 12.02
CA ALA A 146 18.04 -2.02 11.50
C ALA A 146 16.72 -1.21 11.62
N ARG A 147 15.57 -1.83 11.37
CA ARG A 147 14.24 -1.21 11.55
C ARG A 147 13.95 -0.84 13.01
N MET A 148 14.50 -1.57 13.97
CA MET A 148 14.44 -1.25 15.39
C MET A 148 15.40 -0.12 15.80
N GLY A 149 16.13 0.50 14.86
CA GLY A 149 17.17 1.49 15.14
C GLY A 149 18.47 0.89 15.66
N ARG A 150 18.58 -0.43 15.74
CA ARG A 150 19.77 -1.16 16.19
C ARG A 150 20.73 -1.41 15.02
N THR A 151 21.10 -0.34 14.32
CA THR A 151 21.87 -0.42 13.07
C THR A 151 23.24 -1.04 13.28
N ASP A 152 23.94 -0.72 14.37
CA ASP A 152 25.29 -1.27 14.62
C ASP A 152 25.25 -2.79 14.82
N ASP A 153 24.22 -3.29 15.52
CA ASP A 153 23.97 -4.72 15.64
C ASP A 153 23.67 -5.33 14.27
N ALA A 154 22.81 -4.70 13.47
CA ALA A 154 22.46 -5.18 12.13
C ALA A 154 23.70 -5.27 11.22
N ILE A 155 24.58 -4.25 11.24
CA ILE A 155 25.83 -4.24 10.46
C ILE A 155 26.77 -5.33 10.93
N ARG A 156 26.93 -5.51 12.25
CA ARG A 156 27.79 -6.56 12.82
C ARG A 156 27.30 -7.95 12.41
N GLU A 157 26.00 -8.21 12.53
CA GLU A 157 25.41 -9.52 12.21
C GLU A 157 25.43 -9.80 10.71
N ILE A 158 25.15 -8.83 9.85
CA ILE A 158 25.18 -9.06 8.40
C ILE A 158 26.60 -9.21 7.85
N ARG A 159 27.59 -8.55 8.47
CA ARG A 159 29.01 -8.80 8.16
C ARG A 159 29.43 -10.21 8.56
N ALA A 160 28.95 -10.73 9.69
CA ALA A 160 29.22 -12.13 10.04
C ALA A 160 28.63 -13.11 9.00
N VAL A 161 27.43 -12.83 8.45
CA VAL A 161 26.89 -13.61 7.33
C VAL A 161 27.81 -13.53 6.10
N LEU A 162 28.34 -12.35 5.80
CA LEU A 162 29.26 -12.15 4.67
C LEU A 162 30.66 -12.75 4.89
N ASP A 163 31.13 -12.83 6.13
CA ASP A 163 32.39 -13.50 6.47
C ASP A 163 32.26 -15.03 6.27
N GLU A 164 31.11 -15.60 6.60
CA GLU A 164 30.77 -17.00 6.36
C GLU A 164 30.50 -17.29 4.87
N GLU A 165 29.79 -16.39 4.19
CA GLU A 165 29.38 -16.52 2.79
C GLU A 165 29.67 -15.24 1.98
N PRO A 166 30.93 -14.99 1.56
CA PRO A 166 31.30 -13.78 0.82
C PRO A 166 30.58 -13.61 -0.53
N GLY A 167 30.10 -14.73 -1.09
CA GLY A 167 29.33 -14.79 -2.34
C GLY A 167 27.82 -14.59 -2.18
N ASN A 168 27.32 -14.30 -0.97
CA ASN A 168 25.90 -14.13 -0.72
C ASN A 168 25.41 -12.75 -1.19
N GLY A 169 24.89 -12.68 -2.42
CA GLY A 169 24.36 -11.44 -3.01
C GLY A 169 23.22 -10.81 -2.19
N ASN A 170 22.38 -11.63 -1.53
CA ASN A 170 21.29 -11.15 -0.69
C ASN A 170 21.82 -10.45 0.56
N ALA A 171 22.89 -10.96 1.17
CA ALA A 171 23.54 -10.33 2.32
C ALA A 171 24.23 -9.02 1.93
N TRP A 172 24.86 -8.94 0.75
CA TRP A 172 25.40 -7.67 0.23
C TRP A 172 24.31 -6.63 -0.03
N ALA A 173 23.19 -7.04 -0.63
CA ALA A 173 22.04 -6.18 -0.83
C ALA A 173 21.47 -5.69 0.51
N GLY A 174 21.31 -6.61 1.48
CA GLY A 174 20.90 -6.28 2.84
C GLY A 174 21.86 -5.32 3.55
N LEU A 175 23.17 -5.44 3.33
CA LEU A 175 24.16 -4.52 3.90
C LEU A 175 24.01 -3.11 3.31
N ALA A 176 23.89 -2.99 1.98
CA ALA A 176 23.68 -1.69 1.32
C ALA A 176 22.44 -0.98 1.89
N VAL A 177 21.37 -1.74 2.07
CA VAL A 177 20.13 -1.31 2.69
C VAL A 177 20.34 -0.82 4.14
N ILE A 178 21.02 -1.61 4.99
CA ILE A 178 21.26 -1.26 6.40
C ILE A 178 22.16 0.01 6.51
N LEU A 179 23.16 0.14 5.64
CA LEU A 179 24.02 1.32 5.60
C LEU A 179 23.26 2.59 5.22
N LEU A 180 22.34 2.49 4.25
CA LEU A 180 21.42 3.58 3.90
C LEU A 180 20.56 3.99 5.09
N MET A 181 19.98 3.03 5.82
CA MET A 181 19.14 3.28 7.00
C MET A 181 19.86 4.02 8.11
N GLY A 182 21.02 3.50 8.52
CA GLY A 182 21.69 3.96 9.73
C GLY A 182 22.40 5.31 9.58
N LYS A 183 22.54 5.83 8.36
CA LYS A 183 23.50 6.90 8.01
C LYS A 183 24.91 6.60 8.53
N ALA A 184 25.20 5.32 8.78
CA ALA A 184 26.44 4.85 9.39
C ALA A 184 27.51 4.53 8.34
N GLY A 185 27.08 4.27 7.09
CA GLY A 185 27.98 4.07 5.96
C GLY A 185 28.31 5.39 5.26
N THR A 186 29.54 5.51 4.79
CA THR A 186 29.88 6.55 3.80
C THR A 186 29.20 6.22 2.47
N ALA A 187 29.04 7.23 1.60
CA ALA A 187 28.55 6.99 0.24
C ALA A 187 29.38 5.92 -0.50
N GLY A 188 30.68 5.83 -0.21
CA GLY A 188 31.57 4.80 -0.74
C GLY A 188 31.23 3.39 -0.25
N ASP A 189 30.95 3.22 1.04
CA ASP A 189 30.59 1.90 1.60
C ASP A 189 29.29 1.36 1.01
N ILE A 190 28.31 2.25 0.81
CA ILE A 190 27.02 1.91 0.19
C ILE A 190 27.25 1.46 -1.26
N GLN A 191 28.04 2.23 -2.03
CA GLN A 191 28.34 1.88 -3.43
C GLN A 191 29.08 0.55 -3.54
N VAL A 192 30.05 0.27 -2.66
CA VAL A 192 30.76 -1.02 -2.64
C VAL A 192 29.79 -2.17 -2.38
N ALA A 193 28.89 -2.04 -1.40
CA ALA A 193 27.91 -3.08 -1.12
C ALA A 193 26.94 -3.30 -2.29
N LEU A 194 26.50 -2.23 -2.96
CA LEU A 194 25.67 -2.31 -4.17
C LEU A 194 26.40 -2.99 -5.34
N ASP A 195 27.67 -2.65 -5.58
CA ASP A 195 28.48 -3.23 -6.67
C ASP A 195 28.72 -4.74 -6.45
N HIS A 196 28.92 -5.16 -5.21
CA HIS A 196 29.00 -6.58 -4.86
C HIS A 196 27.66 -7.29 -5.05
N ALA A 197 26.57 -6.68 -4.58
CA ALA A 197 25.23 -7.24 -4.70
C ALA A 197 24.80 -7.39 -6.16
N ASP A 198 25.01 -6.38 -7.01
CA ASP A 198 24.62 -6.41 -8.43
C ASP A 198 25.48 -7.39 -9.23
N ARG A 199 26.75 -7.57 -8.86
CA ARG A 199 27.64 -8.57 -9.49
C ARG A 199 27.23 -10.00 -9.16
N LEU A 200 26.86 -10.26 -7.91
CA LEU A 200 26.55 -11.61 -7.42
C LEU A 200 25.11 -12.03 -7.73
N ALA A 201 24.18 -11.07 -7.69
CA ALA A 201 22.77 -11.27 -7.99
C ALA A 201 22.24 -10.09 -8.82
N PRO A 202 22.56 -10.03 -10.13
CA PRO A 202 22.03 -9.01 -11.01
C PRO A 202 20.50 -8.99 -10.96
N ASP A 203 19.94 -7.79 -10.95
CA ASP A 203 18.48 -7.56 -10.89
C ASP A 203 17.79 -8.07 -9.62
N HIS A 204 18.53 -8.40 -8.56
CA HIS A 204 17.93 -8.75 -7.28
C HIS A 204 17.11 -7.56 -6.72
N PRO A 205 15.84 -7.75 -6.31
CA PRO A 205 14.95 -6.65 -5.93
C PRO A 205 15.50 -5.73 -4.84
N LEU A 206 16.13 -6.30 -3.81
CA LEU A 206 16.75 -5.51 -2.73
C LEU A 206 17.88 -4.63 -3.25
N THR A 207 18.68 -5.15 -4.18
CA THR A 207 19.83 -4.43 -4.78
C THR A 207 19.34 -3.25 -5.61
N LEU A 208 18.37 -3.50 -6.50
CA LEU A 208 17.81 -2.46 -7.36
C LEU A 208 17.11 -1.37 -6.53
N HIS A 209 16.39 -1.77 -5.48
CA HIS A 209 15.76 -0.83 -4.56
C HIS A 209 16.80 0.03 -3.83
N ALA A 210 17.80 -0.58 -3.20
CA ALA A 210 18.87 0.13 -2.50
C ALA A 210 19.67 1.04 -3.44
N GLY A 211 19.94 0.58 -4.67
CA GLY A 211 20.59 1.39 -5.71
C GLY A 211 19.76 2.61 -6.09
N ALA A 212 18.45 2.47 -6.24
CA ALA A 212 17.55 3.59 -6.51
C ALA A 212 17.54 4.61 -5.36
N MET A 213 17.55 4.15 -4.11
CA MET A 213 17.62 5.02 -2.93
C MET A 213 18.95 5.74 -2.80
N HIS A 214 20.06 5.05 -3.01
CA HIS A 214 21.40 5.65 -2.99
C HIS A 214 21.56 6.69 -4.11
N ALA A 215 21.07 6.38 -5.31
CA ALA A 215 21.06 7.31 -6.43
C ALA A 215 20.20 8.55 -6.13
N HIS A 216 19.06 8.38 -5.45
CA HIS A 216 18.24 9.51 -4.99
C HIS A 216 18.98 10.38 -3.97
N SER A 217 19.60 9.78 -2.95
CA SER A 217 20.28 10.55 -1.89
C SER A 217 21.53 11.28 -2.39
N THR A 218 22.13 10.82 -3.48
CA THR A 218 23.27 11.46 -4.16
C THR A 218 22.87 12.39 -5.31
N GLY A 219 21.58 12.51 -5.62
CA GLY A 219 21.06 13.35 -6.70
C GLY A 219 21.28 12.78 -8.11
N ASN A 220 21.69 11.52 -8.24
CA ASN A 220 21.89 10.84 -9.52
C ASN A 220 20.56 10.27 -10.06
N MET A 221 19.76 11.14 -10.68
CA MET A 221 18.40 10.79 -11.11
C MET A 221 18.37 9.78 -12.27
N ASP A 222 19.37 9.78 -13.14
CA ASP A 222 19.46 8.82 -14.25
C ASP A 222 19.71 7.39 -13.75
N LEU A 223 20.65 7.24 -12.80
CA LEU A 223 20.91 5.96 -12.15
C LEU A 223 19.68 5.48 -11.37
N ARG A 224 19.01 6.39 -10.65
CA ARG A 224 17.76 6.10 -9.94
C ARG A 224 16.73 5.51 -10.90
N GLN A 225 16.47 6.18 -12.03
CA GLN A 225 15.49 5.72 -13.01
C GLN A 225 15.90 4.37 -13.61
N THR A 226 17.18 4.16 -13.88
CA THR A 226 17.71 2.89 -14.40
C THR A 226 17.43 1.74 -13.44
N MET A 227 17.74 1.91 -12.16
CA MET A 227 17.52 0.88 -11.14
C MET A 227 16.05 0.54 -10.98
N LEU A 228 15.18 1.56 -11.01
CA LEU A 228 13.75 1.35 -10.89
C LEU A 228 13.13 0.69 -12.12
N ASN A 229 13.61 1.03 -13.33
CA ASN A 229 13.20 0.34 -14.56
C ASN A 229 13.55 -1.15 -14.51
N ARG A 230 14.77 -1.48 -14.04
CA ARG A 230 15.19 -2.88 -13.81
C ARG A 230 14.28 -3.56 -12.78
N LEU A 231 13.88 -2.86 -11.73
CA LEU A 231 13.05 -3.43 -10.66
C LEU A 231 11.63 -3.74 -11.15
N ILE A 232 11.07 -2.83 -11.95
CA ILE A 232 9.78 -3.02 -12.62
C ILE A 232 9.85 -4.20 -13.59
N ALA A 233 10.94 -4.32 -14.36
CA ALA A 233 11.15 -5.44 -15.27
C ALA A 233 11.26 -6.78 -14.53
N HIS A 234 12.02 -6.82 -13.43
CA HIS A 234 12.12 -8.00 -12.56
C HIS A 234 10.74 -8.40 -12.01
N SER A 235 9.99 -7.44 -11.46
CA SER A 235 8.62 -7.67 -10.98
C SER A 235 7.69 -8.21 -12.08
N ALA A 236 7.83 -7.74 -13.32
CA ALA A 236 7.05 -8.26 -14.43
C ALA A 236 7.45 -9.69 -14.81
N ALA A 237 8.74 -10.04 -14.73
CA ALA A 237 9.26 -11.36 -15.08
C ALA A 237 8.92 -12.45 -14.04
N THR A 238 8.78 -12.08 -12.77
CA THR A 238 8.48 -13.04 -11.68
C THR A 238 6.98 -13.25 -11.44
N ARG A 239 6.10 -12.54 -12.16
CA ARG A 239 4.65 -12.73 -12.02
C ARG A 239 4.21 -14.09 -12.56
N PRO A 240 3.21 -14.72 -11.93
CA PRO A 240 2.62 -15.93 -12.46
C PRO A 240 2.05 -15.68 -13.86
N ALA A 241 2.13 -16.68 -14.73
CA ALA A 241 1.55 -16.59 -16.06
C ALA A 241 0.03 -16.40 -15.97
N ALA A 242 -0.51 -15.45 -16.73
CA ALA A 242 -1.95 -15.27 -16.80
C ALA A 242 -2.65 -16.52 -17.34
N SER A 243 -3.80 -16.86 -16.78
CA SER A 243 -4.67 -17.92 -17.29
C SER A 243 -5.36 -17.50 -18.59
N PRO A 244 -5.85 -18.46 -19.42
CA PRO A 244 -6.66 -18.14 -20.59
C PRO A 244 -7.90 -17.30 -20.25
N ALA A 245 -8.53 -17.55 -19.10
CA ALA A 245 -9.68 -16.78 -18.64
C ALA A 245 -9.32 -15.33 -18.33
N GLN A 246 -8.20 -15.09 -17.64
CA GLN A 246 -7.72 -13.73 -17.37
C GLN A 246 -7.42 -12.98 -18.67
N ARG A 247 -6.79 -13.65 -19.65
CA ARG A 247 -6.52 -13.05 -20.97
C ARG A 247 -7.82 -12.66 -21.68
N ALA A 248 -8.80 -13.56 -21.75
CA ALA A 248 -10.06 -13.32 -22.44
C ALA A 248 -10.85 -12.16 -21.78
N GLU A 249 -10.92 -12.12 -20.46
CA GLU A 249 -11.59 -11.02 -19.73
C GLU A 249 -10.91 -9.67 -19.97
N TRP A 250 -9.57 -9.64 -19.99
CA TRP A 250 -8.82 -8.44 -20.31
C TRP A 250 -9.03 -7.99 -21.75
N GLU A 251 -8.98 -8.89 -22.71
CA GLU A 251 -9.18 -8.57 -24.14
C GLU A 251 -10.58 -8.01 -24.38
N ASP A 252 -11.61 -8.64 -23.83
CA ASP A 252 -13.00 -8.18 -23.89
C ASP A 252 -13.17 -6.78 -23.24
N PHE A 253 -12.58 -6.56 -22.07
CA PHE A 253 -12.57 -5.23 -21.43
C PHE A 253 -11.85 -4.17 -22.27
N ARG A 254 -10.65 -4.50 -22.76
CA ARG A 254 -9.82 -3.61 -23.59
C ARG A 254 -10.57 -3.23 -24.85
N ASP A 255 -11.18 -4.18 -25.53
CA ASP A 255 -11.84 -3.97 -26.82
C ASP A 255 -13.10 -3.09 -26.66
N ARG A 256 -13.85 -3.24 -25.57
CA ARG A 256 -14.93 -2.28 -25.22
C ARG A 256 -14.41 -0.86 -24.98
N CYS A 257 -13.25 -0.71 -24.36
CA CYS A 257 -12.65 0.62 -24.15
C CYS A 257 -12.20 1.23 -25.47
N LEU A 258 -11.60 0.43 -26.37
CA LEU A 258 -11.20 0.85 -27.71
C LEU A 258 -12.41 1.30 -28.54
N GLU A 259 -13.51 0.56 -28.50
CA GLU A 259 -14.77 0.94 -29.15
C GLU A 259 -15.28 2.30 -28.66
N ARG A 260 -15.32 2.51 -27.33
CA ARG A 260 -15.74 3.78 -26.73
C ARG A 260 -14.83 4.96 -27.11
N LEU A 261 -13.55 4.71 -27.34
CA LEU A 261 -12.58 5.71 -27.79
C LEU A 261 -12.61 5.95 -29.31
N GLY A 262 -13.28 5.09 -30.08
CA GLY A 262 -13.15 5.07 -31.54
C GLY A 262 -11.74 4.72 -32.02
N GLU A 263 -10.98 3.98 -31.22
CA GLU A 263 -9.61 3.54 -31.53
C GLU A 263 -9.63 2.05 -31.91
N ARG A 264 -8.77 1.64 -32.84
CA ARG A 264 -8.66 0.22 -33.25
C ARG A 264 -7.32 -0.39 -32.87
N ASP A 265 -6.29 0.43 -32.70
CA ASP A 265 -4.95 -0.03 -32.36
C ASP A 265 -4.73 0.04 -30.83
N PRO A 266 -4.68 -1.11 -30.13
CA PRO A 266 -4.42 -1.13 -28.69
C PRO A 266 -3.06 -0.52 -28.34
N SER A 267 -2.05 -0.57 -29.23
CA SER A 267 -0.72 -0.01 -28.98
C SER A 267 -0.71 1.53 -28.92
N ARG A 268 -1.83 2.17 -29.22
CA ARG A 268 -2.03 3.62 -29.07
C ARG A 268 -2.71 4.01 -27.77
N VAL A 269 -3.04 3.05 -26.89
CA VAL A 269 -3.83 3.30 -25.68
C VAL A 269 -3.11 2.78 -24.44
N TRP A 270 -2.91 3.64 -23.45
CA TRP A 270 -2.48 3.27 -22.11
C TRP A 270 -3.67 2.95 -21.23
N PHE A 271 -3.59 1.84 -20.48
CA PHE A 271 -4.61 1.43 -19.53
C PHE A 271 -4.03 1.46 -18.12
N LEU A 272 -4.30 2.51 -17.36
CA LEU A 272 -3.70 2.75 -16.05
C LEU A 272 -4.63 2.24 -14.93
N PHE A 273 -4.14 1.29 -14.13
CA PHE A 273 -4.86 0.69 -13.01
C PHE A 273 -4.23 1.14 -11.68
N PRO A 274 -4.80 2.15 -10.97
CA PRO A 274 -4.37 2.49 -9.62
C PRO A 274 -4.66 1.34 -8.63
N GLN A 275 -3.71 1.06 -7.73
CA GLN A 275 -3.76 -0.15 -6.89
C GLN A 275 -4.58 -0.05 -5.59
N GLY A 276 -4.73 1.13 -4.98
CA GLY A 276 -5.32 1.20 -3.65
C GLY A 276 -6.33 2.34 -3.45
N GLY A 277 -6.16 3.10 -2.38
CA GLY A 277 -7.18 4.04 -1.89
C GLY A 277 -7.23 5.34 -2.68
N VAL A 278 -8.05 6.29 -2.20
CA VAL A 278 -8.16 7.63 -2.81
C VAL A 278 -6.80 8.31 -2.96
N GLY A 279 -5.87 8.11 -2.02
CA GLY A 279 -4.51 8.68 -2.10
C GLY A 279 -3.76 8.23 -3.37
N ASP A 280 -3.75 6.93 -3.65
CA ASP A 280 -3.07 6.37 -4.84
C ASP A 280 -3.66 6.92 -6.14
N HIS A 281 -4.99 7.07 -6.17
CA HIS A 281 -5.70 7.67 -7.28
C HIS A 281 -5.28 9.12 -7.49
N VAL A 282 -5.22 9.91 -6.40
CA VAL A 282 -4.81 11.31 -6.45
C VAL A 282 -3.40 11.46 -7.01
N HIS A 283 -2.45 10.65 -6.53
CA HIS A 283 -1.08 10.71 -7.02
C HIS A 283 -0.98 10.39 -8.52
N LEU A 284 -1.71 9.37 -9.00
CA LEU A 284 -1.83 9.07 -10.42
C LEU A 284 -2.42 10.27 -11.18
N PHE A 285 -3.59 10.76 -10.77
CA PHE A 285 -4.30 11.85 -11.44
C PHE A 285 -3.48 13.14 -11.52
N TYR A 286 -2.78 13.50 -10.44
CA TYR A 286 -1.91 14.68 -10.41
C TYR A 286 -0.71 14.58 -11.35
N LEU A 287 -0.26 13.36 -11.67
CA LEU A 287 0.86 13.12 -12.58
C LEU A 287 0.44 12.86 -14.04
N LEU A 288 -0.85 12.68 -14.33
CA LEU A 288 -1.35 12.47 -15.70
C LEU A 288 -0.93 13.58 -16.68
N GLY A 289 -0.81 14.83 -16.20
CA GLY A 289 -0.34 15.94 -17.03
C GLY A 289 1.09 15.76 -17.51
N ALA A 290 1.99 15.25 -16.65
CA ALA A 290 3.36 14.91 -17.03
C ALA A 290 3.40 13.69 -17.95
N PHE A 291 2.61 12.66 -17.63
CA PHE A 291 2.48 11.46 -18.44
C PHE A 291 2.03 11.76 -19.87
N ARG A 292 0.99 12.58 -20.06
CA ARG A 292 0.54 13.00 -21.40
C ARG A 292 1.60 13.75 -22.20
N ARG A 293 2.47 14.51 -21.55
CA ARG A 293 3.57 15.22 -22.26
C ARG A 293 4.62 14.25 -22.79
N MET A 294 4.86 13.13 -22.09
CA MET A 294 5.75 12.07 -22.57
C MET A 294 5.10 11.19 -23.64
N HIS A 295 3.76 11.13 -23.66
CA HIS A 295 2.98 10.28 -24.55
C HIS A 295 1.91 11.07 -25.34
N PRO A 296 2.30 12.11 -26.13
CA PRO A 296 1.36 13.05 -26.73
C PRO A 296 0.42 12.42 -27.75
N ASP A 297 0.86 11.36 -28.45
CA ASP A 297 0.10 10.69 -29.52
C ASP A 297 -0.73 9.49 -29.02
N GLN A 298 -0.68 9.19 -27.73
CA GLN A 298 -1.35 8.05 -27.12
C GLN A 298 -2.58 8.49 -26.32
N ARG A 299 -3.60 7.62 -26.33
CA ARG A 299 -4.79 7.76 -25.50
C ARG A 299 -4.51 7.24 -24.10
N VAL A 300 -5.14 7.85 -23.10
CA VAL A 300 -5.01 7.44 -21.70
C VAL A 300 -6.37 7.03 -21.14
N VAL A 301 -6.47 5.77 -20.77
CA VAL A 301 -7.62 5.19 -20.06
C VAL A 301 -7.20 4.98 -18.60
N VAL A 302 -7.99 5.50 -17.66
CA VAL A 302 -7.85 5.18 -16.24
C VAL A 302 -8.95 4.20 -15.85
N CYS A 303 -8.56 3.05 -15.32
CA CYS A 303 -9.43 1.93 -15.00
C CYS A 303 -9.62 1.82 -13.49
N THR A 304 -10.71 2.36 -12.96
CA THR A 304 -11.00 2.34 -11.52
C THR A 304 -12.49 2.43 -11.18
N SER A 305 -12.89 1.71 -10.13
CA SER A 305 -14.19 1.84 -9.45
C SER A 305 -14.17 2.87 -8.31
N LEU A 306 -12.99 3.31 -7.87
CA LEU A 306 -12.78 4.26 -6.79
C LEU A 306 -12.39 5.64 -7.33
N GLY A 307 -12.91 6.71 -6.71
CA GLY A 307 -12.60 8.08 -7.13
C GLY A 307 -13.09 8.43 -8.54
N GLY A 308 -14.15 7.75 -9.02
CA GLY A 308 -14.77 8.05 -10.32
C GLY A 308 -15.22 9.51 -10.44
N ASP A 309 -15.71 10.09 -9.35
CA ASP A 309 -16.06 11.51 -9.31
C ASP A 309 -14.80 12.40 -9.34
N LEU A 310 -13.74 12.06 -8.60
CA LEU A 310 -12.47 12.76 -8.61
C LEU A 310 -11.85 12.80 -10.02
N GLY A 311 -11.92 11.70 -10.76
CA GLY A 311 -11.42 11.63 -12.13
C GLY A 311 -12.08 12.63 -13.09
N THR A 312 -13.30 13.11 -12.77
CA THR A 312 -13.95 14.18 -13.56
C THR A 312 -13.17 15.50 -13.52
N CYS A 313 -12.37 15.73 -12.48
CA CYS A 313 -11.51 16.90 -12.37
C CYS A 313 -10.29 16.85 -13.30
N PHE A 314 -10.06 15.73 -13.99
CA PHE A 314 -8.88 15.49 -14.82
C PHE A 314 -9.23 15.12 -16.25
N GLN A 315 -10.46 15.42 -16.71
CA GLN A 315 -10.93 15.11 -18.07
C GLN A 315 -10.10 15.78 -19.18
N ASP A 316 -9.34 16.84 -18.89
CA ASP A 316 -8.38 17.42 -19.83
C ASP A 316 -7.09 16.58 -19.98
N ARG A 317 -6.88 15.60 -19.10
CA ARG A 317 -5.64 14.81 -18.98
C ARG A 317 -5.84 13.30 -19.13
N LEU A 318 -7.05 12.86 -19.44
CA LEU A 318 -7.36 11.47 -19.80
C LEU A 318 -8.41 11.46 -20.91
N ASP A 319 -8.46 10.37 -21.67
CA ASP A 319 -9.42 10.20 -22.76
C ASP A 319 -10.63 9.38 -22.31
N LEU A 320 -10.46 8.48 -21.33
CA LEU A 320 -11.54 7.67 -20.77
C LEU A 320 -11.30 7.32 -19.30
N LEU A 321 -12.34 7.48 -18.48
CA LEU A 321 -12.41 6.96 -17.12
C LEU A 321 -13.46 5.85 -17.10
N VAL A 322 -13.08 4.67 -16.65
CA VAL A 322 -13.93 3.47 -16.73
C VAL A 322 -13.80 2.63 -15.48
N ASP A 323 -14.93 2.16 -14.97
CA ASP A 323 -14.97 1.12 -13.95
C ASP A 323 -14.72 -0.25 -14.62
N PRO A 324 -13.64 -0.97 -14.24
CA PRO A 324 -13.36 -2.29 -14.78
C PRO A 324 -14.38 -3.36 -14.36
N GLY A 325 -15.23 -3.07 -13.38
CA GLY A 325 -16.20 -3.98 -12.82
C GLY A 325 -15.58 -5.03 -11.89
N PRO A 326 -16.41 -5.86 -11.25
CA PRO A 326 -15.96 -6.83 -10.24
C PRO A 326 -15.14 -7.97 -10.84
N THR A 327 -15.33 -8.28 -12.12
CA THR A 327 -14.67 -9.40 -12.80
C THR A 327 -13.22 -9.12 -13.15
N LEU A 328 -12.83 -7.85 -13.35
CA LEU A 328 -11.50 -7.45 -13.77
C LEU A 328 -10.77 -6.70 -12.64
N SER A 329 -10.67 -7.36 -11.49
CA SER A 329 -9.96 -6.79 -10.33
C SER A 329 -8.46 -6.66 -10.59
N LYS A 330 -7.81 -5.79 -9.81
CA LYS A 330 -6.36 -5.54 -9.86
C LYS A 330 -5.51 -6.82 -9.80
N ASN A 331 -5.92 -7.80 -9.00
CA ASN A 331 -5.21 -9.07 -8.85
C ASN A 331 -5.35 -9.95 -10.09
N ARG A 332 -6.44 -9.79 -10.85
CA ARG A 332 -6.67 -10.55 -12.09
C ARG A 332 -5.93 -9.95 -13.29
N VAL A 333 -5.70 -8.64 -13.30
CA VAL A 333 -4.88 -7.98 -14.34
C VAL A 333 -3.39 -7.97 -14.04
N ALA A 334 -2.97 -8.16 -12.78
CA ALA A 334 -1.56 -8.13 -12.40
C ALA A 334 -0.69 -9.13 -13.22
N PRO A 335 -1.09 -10.39 -13.45
CA PRO A 335 -0.37 -11.34 -14.32
C PRO A 335 -0.21 -10.88 -15.78
N LEU A 336 -1.09 -9.99 -16.24
CA LEU A 336 -1.08 -9.43 -17.60
C LEU A 336 -0.33 -8.09 -17.67
N ALA A 337 0.03 -7.54 -16.51
CA ALA A 337 0.45 -6.15 -16.44
C ALA A 337 1.82 -5.91 -17.07
N GLY A 338 1.93 -4.82 -17.81
CA GLY A 338 3.14 -4.42 -18.51
C GLY A 338 3.28 -2.90 -18.61
N CYS A 339 4.51 -2.44 -18.76
CA CYS A 339 4.82 -1.01 -18.97
C CYS A 339 4.83 -0.69 -20.46
N ALA A 340 3.72 -0.96 -21.14
CA ALA A 340 3.55 -0.71 -22.56
C ALA A 340 2.07 -0.41 -22.88
N PRO A 341 1.80 0.38 -23.92
CA PRO A 341 0.43 0.59 -24.39
C PRO A 341 -0.18 -0.73 -24.88
N GLY A 342 -1.51 -0.82 -24.81
CA GLY A 342 -2.29 -2.01 -25.15
C GLY A 342 -2.28 -3.10 -24.08
N ARG A 343 -1.51 -2.90 -23.00
CA ARG A 343 -1.42 -3.78 -21.83
C ARG A 343 -1.95 -3.06 -20.58
N PRO A 344 -2.45 -3.80 -19.58
CA PRO A 344 -2.80 -3.20 -18.32
C PRO A 344 -1.52 -2.71 -17.64
N HIS A 345 -1.48 -1.45 -17.23
CA HIS A 345 -0.38 -0.87 -16.48
C HIS A 345 -0.84 -0.63 -15.05
N VAL A 346 -0.41 -1.52 -14.16
CA VAL A 346 -0.71 -1.43 -12.74
C VAL A 346 0.20 -0.38 -12.11
N VAL A 347 -0.39 0.74 -11.69
CA VAL A 347 0.31 1.86 -11.04
C VAL A 347 0.43 1.52 -9.55
N LEU A 348 1.67 1.50 -9.05
CA LEU A 348 2.08 0.97 -7.73
C LEU A 348 2.02 -0.57 -7.61
N PRO A 349 2.62 -1.35 -8.52
CA PRO A 349 2.61 -2.81 -8.40
C PRO A 349 3.48 -3.24 -7.22
N ALA A 350 2.85 -3.74 -6.15
CA ALA A 350 3.50 -4.49 -5.05
C ALA A 350 4.73 -3.83 -4.38
N PHE A 351 4.96 -2.52 -4.56
CA PHE A 351 6.01 -1.80 -3.82
C PHE A 351 5.67 -1.67 -2.34
N HIS A 352 4.41 -1.95 -1.94
CA HIS A 352 4.04 -2.13 -0.55
C HIS A 352 4.71 -3.35 0.09
N ASP A 353 5.07 -4.37 -0.70
CA ASP A 353 5.78 -5.57 -0.24
C ASP A 353 7.31 -5.39 -0.28
N ILE A 354 7.78 -4.36 -0.98
CA ILE A 354 9.14 -3.84 -0.84
C ILE A 354 9.17 -2.92 0.40
N ASP A 355 8.78 -3.47 1.55
CA ASP A 355 9.11 -2.94 2.87
C ASP A 355 10.57 -3.25 3.14
N VAL A 356 11.42 -2.60 2.36
CA VAL A 356 12.85 -2.64 2.54
C VAL A 356 13.17 -1.40 3.37
N ALA A 357 13.22 -1.65 4.68
CA ALA A 357 14.25 -1.04 5.51
C ALA A 357 14.12 0.46 5.76
N GLY A 358 13.01 0.86 6.38
CA GLY A 358 12.93 2.05 7.26
C GLY A 358 13.30 3.41 6.68
N GLN A 359 13.56 3.53 5.38
CA GLN A 359 13.62 4.78 4.64
C GLN A 359 12.58 4.74 3.55
N THR A 360 11.69 5.73 3.57
CA THR A 360 10.47 5.65 2.79
C THR A 360 10.53 6.52 1.55
N ILE A 361 10.35 5.90 0.39
CA ILE A 361 10.15 6.62 -0.87
C ILE A 361 8.76 7.28 -0.77
N PRO A 362 8.63 8.61 -0.97
CA PRO A 362 7.33 9.26 -1.03
C PRO A 362 6.43 8.55 -2.03
N LEU A 363 5.14 8.40 -1.72
CA LEU A 363 4.19 7.74 -2.60
C LEU A 363 4.17 8.39 -4.00
N ALA A 364 4.28 9.72 -4.05
CA ALA A 364 4.40 10.46 -5.31
C ALA A 364 5.58 9.99 -6.18
N ASP A 365 6.72 9.67 -5.57
CA ASP A 365 7.92 9.20 -6.26
C ASP A 365 7.77 7.77 -6.76
N LEU A 366 7.09 6.91 -6.00
CA LEU A 366 6.73 5.57 -6.47
C LEU A 366 5.82 5.65 -7.70
N VAL A 367 4.81 6.54 -7.68
CA VAL A 367 3.94 6.72 -8.85
C VAL A 367 4.73 7.24 -10.05
N ARG A 368 5.56 8.28 -9.89
CA ARG A 368 6.44 8.80 -10.97
C ARG A 368 7.24 7.67 -11.60
N THR A 369 7.85 6.87 -10.74
CA THR A 369 8.67 5.73 -11.13
C THR A 369 7.90 4.72 -11.97
N THR A 370 6.73 4.29 -11.47
CA THR A 370 5.92 3.29 -12.18
C THR A 370 5.47 3.78 -13.54
N LEU A 371 5.19 5.08 -13.65
CA LEU A 371 4.82 5.73 -14.91
C LEU A 371 6.03 6.08 -15.79
N GLY A 372 7.26 5.80 -15.37
CA GLY A 372 8.49 6.14 -16.09
C GLY A 372 8.74 7.66 -16.19
N LEU A 373 8.20 8.44 -15.26
CA LEU A 373 8.29 9.91 -15.28
C LEU A 373 9.59 10.41 -14.67
N PRO A 374 10.16 11.52 -15.19
CA PRO A 374 11.24 12.25 -14.55
C PRO A 374 10.91 12.58 -13.09
N PRO A 375 11.86 12.50 -12.16
CA PRO A 375 11.58 12.76 -10.75
C PRO A 375 11.11 14.17 -10.41
N ASP A 376 11.48 15.15 -11.22
CA ASP A 376 11.04 16.55 -11.12
C ASP A 376 9.65 16.79 -11.76
N SER A 377 8.99 15.73 -12.25
CA SER A 377 7.64 15.82 -12.78
C SER A 377 6.68 16.41 -11.75
N LEU A 378 6.18 17.60 -12.09
CA LEU A 378 5.29 18.36 -11.23
C LEU A 378 3.89 17.74 -11.18
N GLN A 379 3.39 17.53 -9.96
CA GLN A 379 2.00 17.23 -9.71
C GLN A 379 1.15 18.47 -9.98
N GLN A 380 -0.02 18.27 -10.58
CA GLN A 380 -0.92 19.35 -10.94
C GLN A 380 -2.32 19.06 -10.43
N ALA A 381 -2.91 20.01 -9.69
CA ALA A 381 -4.30 19.92 -9.25
C ALA A 381 -5.28 19.67 -10.41
N GLY A 382 -6.37 18.97 -10.12
CA GLY A 382 -7.50 18.82 -11.04
C GLY A 382 -8.28 20.13 -11.16
N ARG A 383 -9.01 20.29 -12.26
CA ARG A 383 -9.93 21.39 -12.47
C ARG A 383 -11.29 21.01 -11.87
N PRO A 384 -11.82 21.77 -10.89
CA PRO A 384 -13.11 21.42 -10.33
C PRO A 384 -14.22 21.54 -11.39
N PRO A 385 -15.32 20.78 -11.24
CA PRO A 385 -16.47 20.87 -12.14
C PRO A 385 -17.01 22.30 -12.28
N ARG A 386 -17.47 22.66 -13.49
CA ARG A 386 -18.10 23.96 -13.74
C ARG A 386 -19.31 24.13 -12.80
N GLY A 387 -19.40 25.29 -12.16
CA GLY A 387 -20.47 25.59 -11.20
C GLY A 387 -20.25 25.01 -9.78
N GLY A 388 -19.20 24.23 -9.55
CA GLY A 388 -18.93 23.61 -8.24
C GLY A 388 -18.91 24.61 -7.07
N ALA A 389 -18.31 25.79 -7.26
CA ALA A 389 -18.27 26.83 -6.23
C ALA A 389 -19.68 27.35 -5.87
N ALA A 390 -20.62 27.41 -6.83
CA ALA A 390 -22.00 27.78 -6.56
C ALA A 390 -22.73 26.67 -5.79
N THR A 391 -22.52 25.41 -6.19
CA THR A 391 -23.04 24.23 -5.49
C THR A 391 -22.59 24.21 -4.02
N ILE A 392 -21.31 24.45 -3.76
CA ILE A 392 -20.76 24.50 -2.40
C ILE A 392 -21.36 25.65 -1.59
N ARG A 393 -21.51 26.85 -2.17
CA ARG A 393 -22.16 27.96 -1.46
C ARG A 393 -23.60 27.64 -1.08
N THR A 394 -24.36 27.00 -1.97
CA THR A 394 -25.74 26.56 -1.68
C THR A 394 -25.76 25.49 -0.59
N LEU A 395 -24.83 24.52 -0.63
CA LEU A 395 -24.69 23.50 0.42
C LEU A 395 -24.43 24.15 1.79
N LEU A 396 -23.44 25.03 1.87
CA LEU A 396 -23.11 25.75 3.11
C LEU A 396 -24.29 26.57 3.62
N ALA A 397 -24.98 27.32 2.75
CA ALA A 397 -26.14 28.12 3.14
C ALA A 397 -27.30 27.25 3.66
N SER A 398 -27.64 26.17 2.96
CA SER A 398 -28.74 25.26 3.37
C SER A 398 -28.46 24.57 4.70
N ARG A 399 -27.19 24.33 5.03
CA ARG A 399 -26.75 23.72 6.28
C ARG A 399 -26.38 24.75 7.36
N ARG A 400 -26.55 26.05 7.08
CA ARG A 400 -26.18 27.17 7.97
C ARG A 400 -24.71 27.10 8.42
N LEU A 401 -23.82 26.75 7.48
CA LEU A 401 -22.39 26.66 7.69
C LEU A 401 -21.73 27.98 7.23
N PRO A 402 -21.25 28.83 8.14
CA PRO A 402 -20.68 30.12 7.79
C PRO A 402 -19.33 29.96 7.07
N ALA A 403 -19.17 30.63 5.94
CA ALA A 403 -17.92 30.67 5.19
C ALA A 403 -16.79 31.30 6.03
N GLY A 404 -15.59 30.75 5.96
CA GLY A 404 -14.43 31.18 6.76
C GLY A 404 -14.59 30.99 8.29
N ARG A 405 -15.63 30.29 8.74
CA ARG A 405 -15.93 29.98 10.15
C ARG A 405 -16.44 28.54 10.33
N THR A 406 -16.22 27.69 9.32
CA THR A 406 -16.61 26.28 9.36
C THR A 406 -15.35 25.41 9.35
N VAL A 407 -15.33 24.38 10.20
CA VAL A 407 -14.24 23.41 10.28
C VAL A 407 -14.75 22.06 9.83
N LEU A 408 -14.11 21.50 8.82
CA LEU A 408 -14.32 20.10 8.43
C LEU A 408 -13.38 19.19 9.23
N LEU A 409 -13.96 18.28 10.00
CA LEU A 409 -13.24 17.20 10.66
C LEU A 409 -13.25 15.94 9.79
N ALA A 410 -12.09 15.28 9.67
CA ALA A 410 -11.95 13.98 9.03
C ALA A 410 -11.26 12.99 9.99
N PRO A 411 -12.01 12.42 10.95
CA PRO A 411 -11.45 11.56 11.99
C PRO A 411 -11.10 10.14 11.50
N HIS A 412 -11.56 9.77 10.32
CA HIS A 412 -11.49 8.39 9.82
C HIS A 412 -10.50 8.22 8.67
N THR A 413 -9.83 7.08 8.66
CA THR A 413 -8.90 6.66 7.62
C THR A 413 -8.99 5.15 7.42
N ASN A 414 -8.83 4.70 6.18
CA ASN A 414 -8.85 3.28 5.86
C ASN A 414 -7.48 2.61 6.11
N SER A 415 -6.41 3.40 6.09
CA SER A 415 -5.03 2.90 6.01
C SER A 415 -4.22 3.04 7.30
N ASN A 416 -4.65 3.90 8.23
CA ASN A 416 -3.96 4.13 9.51
C ASN A 416 -4.89 3.77 10.69
N GLY A 417 -4.35 3.80 11.92
CA GLY A 417 -5.17 3.70 13.12
C GLY A 417 -6.13 4.88 13.31
N SER A 418 -6.96 4.78 14.34
CA SER A 418 -7.95 5.79 14.70
C SER A 418 -7.65 6.39 16.06
N ILE A 419 -7.83 7.70 16.20
CA ILE A 419 -7.83 8.37 17.49
C ILE A 419 -9.22 8.17 18.12
N GLY A 420 -9.28 7.92 19.43
CA GLY A 420 -10.53 7.72 20.15
C GLY A 420 -11.52 8.89 19.99
N PRO A 421 -12.85 8.62 20.08
CA PRO A 421 -13.88 9.63 19.85
C PRO A 421 -13.77 10.82 20.80
N GLY A 422 -13.40 10.60 22.07
CA GLY A 422 -13.26 11.66 23.07
C GLY A 422 -12.27 12.76 22.68
N TRP A 423 -11.19 12.41 21.97
CA TRP A 423 -10.24 13.39 21.45
C TRP A 423 -10.89 14.35 20.44
N TRP A 424 -11.73 13.80 19.56
CA TRP A 424 -12.46 14.58 18.55
C TRP A 424 -13.62 15.37 19.16
N GLU A 425 -14.27 14.84 20.19
CA GLU A 425 -15.32 15.52 20.96
C GLU A 425 -14.74 16.76 21.66
N ASP A 426 -13.59 16.62 22.32
CA ASP A 426 -12.87 17.73 22.96
C ASP A 426 -12.46 18.82 21.95
N LEU A 427 -11.90 18.42 20.81
CA LEU A 427 -11.56 19.33 19.71
C LEU A 427 -12.79 20.10 19.23
N ALA A 428 -13.89 19.40 18.96
CA ALA A 428 -15.12 20.00 18.45
C ALA A 428 -15.77 20.94 19.48
N GLY A 429 -15.75 20.58 20.76
CA GLY A 429 -16.23 21.42 21.85
C GLY A 429 -15.48 22.74 21.94
N ARG A 430 -14.14 22.69 21.85
CA ARG A 430 -13.29 23.89 21.87
C ARG A 430 -13.50 24.79 20.65
N LEU A 431 -13.56 24.21 19.45
CA LEU A 431 -13.85 24.94 18.22
C LEU A 431 -15.23 25.61 18.28
N THR A 432 -16.24 24.91 18.78
CA THR A 432 -17.59 25.46 18.96
C THR A 432 -17.59 26.60 19.98
N GLY A 433 -16.89 26.45 21.10
CA GLY A 433 -16.70 27.49 22.11
C GLY A 433 -16.01 28.75 21.59
N ALA A 434 -15.11 28.61 20.62
CA ALA A 434 -14.46 29.72 19.92
C ALA A 434 -15.30 30.31 18.76
N GLY A 435 -16.54 29.84 18.57
CA GLY A 435 -17.49 30.37 17.60
C GLY A 435 -17.35 29.80 16.18
N TYR A 436 -16.69 28.65 16.02
CA TYR A 436 -16.68 27.92 14.76
C TYR A 436 -17.89 26.99 14.65
N LYS A 437 -18.33 26.73 13.42
CA LYS A 437 -19.25 25.63 13.14
C LYS A 437 -18.45 24.39 12.75
N VAL A 438 -18.64 23.29 13.47
CA VAL A 438 -17.92 22.05 13.24
C VAL A 438 -18.81 21.06 12.49
N VAL A 439 -18.26 20.43 11.46
CA VAL A 439 -18.91 19.32 10.73
C VAL A 439 -17.92 18.20 10.49
N CYS A 440 -18.42 16.97 10.40
CA CYS A 440 -17.60 15.78 10.15
C CYS A 440 -17.80 15.28 8.70
N ASN A 441 -16.73 14.81 8.07
CA ASN A 441 -16.78 14.16 6.76
C ASN A 441 -17.55 12.83 6.84
N GLY A 442 -18.71 12.76 6.17
CA GLY A 442 -19.61 11.61 6.20
C GLY A 442 -19.26 10.48 5.22
N ALA A 443 -18.40 10.71 4.23
CA ALA A 443 -18.18 9.79 3.11
C ALA A 443 -17.59 8.41 3.51
N ASN A 444 -17.01 8.28 4.72
CA ASN A 444 -16.44 7.03 5.25
C ASN A 444 -17.34 6.30 6.26
N MET A 445 -18.58 6.74 6.49
CA MET A 445 -19.48 6.13 7.49
C MET A 445 -20.13 4.81 7.05
N PHE A 446 -19.77 4.27 5.88
CA PHE A 446 -20.32 3.01 5.34
C PHE A 446 -19.46 1.77 5.64
N SER A 447 -18.40 1.90 6.44
CA SER A 447 -17.63 0.76 6.96
C SER A 447 -17.97 0.54 8.44
N ASP A 448 -17.94 -0.69 8.93
CA ASP A 448 -18.19 -1.08 10.35
C ASP A 448 -17.29 -0.36 11.38
N LYS A 449 -16.42 0.56 10.96
CA LYS A 449 -15.55 1.42 11.78
C LYS A 449 -16.27 2.68 12.30
N THR A 450 -17.59 2.62 12.48
CA THR A 450 -18.40 3.74 12.97
C THR A 450 -18.23 3.94 14.47
N THR A 451 -17.19 4.67 14.86
CA THR A 451 -17.28 5.47 16.09
C THR A 451 -17.60 6.89 15.66
N MET A 452 -18.89 7.20 15.59
CA MET A 452 -19.31 8.57 15.40
C MET A 452 -18.77 9.43 16.54
N VAL A 453 -18.22 10.59 16.20
CA VAL A 453 -17.99 11.64 17.19
C VAL A 453 -19.38 12.16 17.56
N ALA A 454 -19.82 11.92 18.80
CA ALA A 454 -21.19 12.21 19.20
C ALA A 454 -21.52 13.69 18.96
N ASP A 455 -22.76 13.97 18.59
CA ASP A 455 -23.32 15.32 18.43
C ASP A 455 -22.66 16.25 17.37
N ILE A 456 -21.80 15.72 16.49
CA ILE A 456 -21.27 16.47 15.34
C ILE A 456 -22.07 16.17 14.07
N ALA A 457 -22.60 17.22 13.45
CA ALA A 457 -23.30 17.10 12.17
C ALA A 457 -22.37 16.64 11.05
N THR A 458 -22.85 15.72 10.20
CA THR A 458 -22.08 15.23 9.06
C THR A 458 -22.39 15.98 7.78
N VAL A 459 -21.38 16.08 6.92
CA VAL A 459 -21.52 16.57 5.54
C VAL A 459 -20.97 15.52 4.60
N ASP A 460 -21.73 15.25 3.53
CA ASP A 460 -21.27 14.42 2.44
C ASP A 460 -20.99 15.32 1.25
N VAL A 461 -19.73 15.36 0.84
CA VAL A 461 -19.23 16.25 -0.22
C VAL A 461 -18.47 15.37 -1.22
N PRO A 462 -18.85 15.39 -2.50
CA PRO A 462 -18.09 14.68 -3.54
C PRO A 462 -16.62 15.07 -3.52
N LEU A 463 -15.71 14.12 -3.74
CA LEU A 463 -14.26 14.37 -3.81
C LEU A 463 -13.92 15.40 -4.90
N SER A 464 -14.71 15.44 -5.98
CA SER A 464 -14.59 16.47 -7.03
C SER A 464 -14.83 17.91 -6.55
N LEU A 465 -15.50 18.10 -5.42
CA LEU A 465 -15.89 19.41 -4.87
C LEU A 465 -15.27 19.71 -3.50
N ILE A 466 -14.58 18.74 -2.88
CA ILE A 466 -14.11 18.88 -1.50
C ILE A 466 -13.11 20.02 -1.31
N ASN A 467 -12.22 20.28 -2.29
CA ASN A 467 -11.29 21.40 -2.22
C ASN A 467 -12.05 22.73 -2.11
N GLN A 468 -13.07 22.92 -2.95
CA GLN A 468 -13.91 24.13 -2.91
C GLN A 468 -14.70 24.25 -1.61
N PHE A 469 -15.16 23.12 -1.06
CA PHE A 469 -15.83 23.09 0.24
C PHE A 469 -14.90 23.59 1.35
N VAL A 470 -13.71 23.00 1.46
CA VAL A 470 -12.76 23.33 2.52
C VAL A 470 -12.20 24.76 2.34
N GLU A 471 -11.97 25.22 1.11
CA GLU A 471 -11.58 26.61 0.82
C GLU A 471 -12.66 27.62 1.24
N THR A 472 -13.95 27.28 1.03
CA THR A 472 -15.06 28.16 1.42
C THR A 472 -15.34 28.08 2.93
N ALA A 473 -15.22 26.90 3.53
CA ALA A 473 -15.37 26.68 4.96
C ALA A 473 -14.25 27.39 5.75
N GLY A 474 -13.03 27.36 5.20
CA GLY A 474 -11.82 28.02 5.69
C GLY A 474 -10.84 27.10 6.42
N TYR A 475 -11.32 25.97 6.94
CA TYR A 475 -10.57 25.15 7.90
C TYR A 475 -10.81 23.65 7.73
N PHE A 476 -9.74 22.88 7.92
CA PHE A 476 -9.76 21.41 7.93
C PHE A 476 -8.84 20.86 9.01
N ILE A 477 -9.33 19.85 9.73
CA ILE A 477 -8.53 19.03 10.65
C ILE A 477 -8.84 17.56 10.38
N GLY A 478 -7.84 16.72 10.15
CA GLY A 478 -8.11 15.32 9.87
C GLY A 478 -6.92 14.41 10.10
N VAL A 479 -7.21 13.13 10.32
CA VAL A 479 -6.18 12.08 10.33
C VAL A 479 -5.62 11.95 8.91
N ARG A 480 -4.31 11.76 8.81
CA ARG A 480 -3.63 11.53 7.53
C ARG A 480 -4.29 10.37 6.78
N SER A 481 -4.89 10.70 5.64
CA SER A 481 -5.64 9.77 4.78
C SER A 481 -5.63 10.22 3.33
N GLY A 482 -6.16 9.40 2.41
CA GLY A 482 -6.34 9.76 1.00
C GLY A 482 -7.11 11.08 0.78
N LEU A 483 -7.95 11.49 1.74
CA LEU A 483 -8.63 12.79 1.67
C LEU A 483 -7.65 13.96 1.81
N CYS A 484 -6.61 13.82 2.64
CA CYS A 484 -5.57 14.84 2.77
C CYS A 484 -4.80 15.03 1.45
N ASP A 485 -4.60 13.94 0.68
CA ASP A 485 -3.99 14.00 -0.64
C ASP A 485 -4.84 14.83 -1.62
N VAL A 486 -6.16 14.63 -1.63
CA VAL A 486 -7.09 15.42 -2.46
C VAL A 486 -7.00 16.91 -2.10
N LEU A 487 -6.90 17.19 -0.80
CA LEU A 487 -6.83 18.55 -0.23
C LEU A 487 -5.43 19.17 -0.29
N ALA A 488 -4.41 18.49 -0.82
CA ALA A 488 -3.03 19.00 -0.84
C ALA A 488 -2.87 20.32 -1.60
N PHE A 489 -3.79 20.62 -2.52
CA PHE A 489 -3.85 21.87 -3.28
C PHE A 489 -4.91 22.86 -2.80
N ALA A 490 -5.67 22.53 -1.75
CA ALA A 490 -6.72 23.40 -1.24
C ALA A 490 -6.13 24.64 -0.57
N ALA A 491 -6.66 25.82 -0.89
CA ALA A 491 -6.30 27.08 -0.24
C ALA A 491 -7.04 27.25 1.10
N ALA A 492 -6.72 26.42 2.09
CA ALA A 492 -7.34 26.45 3.42
C ALA A 492 -6.34 26.26 4.55
N ARG A 493 -6.75 26.60 5.77
CA ARG A 493 -5.96 26.32 6.98
C ARG A 493 -6.15 24.86 7.36
N MET A 494 -5.09 24.09 7.21
CA MET A 494 -5.11 22.65 7.40
C MET A 494 -4.22 22.22 8.56
N LYS A 495 -4.76 21.39 9.44
CA LYS A 495 -4.01 20.65 10.45
C LYS A 495 -4.17 19.16 10.14
N VAL A 496 -3.07 18.48 9.87
CA VAL A 496 -3.08 17.04 9.56
C VAL A 496 -2.51 16.29 10.76
N VAL A 497 -3.27 15.33 11.25
CA VAL A 497 -2.87 14.50 12.38
C VAL A 497 -2.31 13.18 11.86
N ASN A 498 -1.02 12.99 12.04
CA ASN A 498 -0.31 11.74 11.83
C ASN A 498 -0.44 10.90 13.10
N PHE A 499 -1.01 9.72 12.94
CA PHE A 499 -1.24 8.77 14.02
C PHE A 499 0.02 7.93 14.26
N HIS A 500 0.32 7.60 15.53
CA HIS A 500 1.29 6.57 15.89
C HIS A 500 0.71 5.63 16.95
N SER A 501 0.56 4.34 16.64
CA SER A 501 0.41 3.34 17.72
C SER A 501 1.80 2.92 18.21
N SER A 502 1.88 2.36 19.42
CA SER A 502 3.08 1.66 19.91
C SER A 502 3.51 0.50 19.00
N ALA A 503 2.62 0.05 18.11
CA ALA A 503 2.84 -0.96 17.08
C ALA A 503 3.00 -0.37 15.66
N ASP A 504 3.06 0.95 15.45
CA ASP A 504 3.24 1.55 14.11
C ASP A 504 4.71 1.98 13.97
N SER A 505 5.46 1.33 13.07
CA SER A 505 6.90 1.60 12.93
C SER A 505 7.20 2.95 12.24
N PHE A 506 8.44 3.41 12.39
CA PHE A 506 9.01 4.65 11.84
C PHE A 506 8.90 4.77 10.30
N SER A 507 8.76 3.65 9.57
CA SER A 507 8.75 3.64 8.09
C SER A 507 7.43 4.10 7.47
N ARG A 508 6.26 3.79 8.06
CA ARG A 508 4.99 4.40 7.59
C ARG A 508 4.94 5.91 7.87
N ARG A 509 5.73 6.38 8.85
CA ARG A 509 5.71 7.76 9.35
C ARG A 509 6.25 8.78 8.36
N GLU A 510 7.15 8.42 7.44
CA GLU A 510 7.78 9.36 6.50
C GLU A 510 7.21 9.32 5.07
N SER A 511 6.81 8.14 4.55
CA SER A 511 6.20 8.05 3.18
C SER A 511 4.87 8.74 3.06
N TYR A 512 4.11 8.82 4.16
CA TYR A 512 2.79 9.44 4.19
C TYR A 512 2.84 10.90 4.65
N VAL A 513 4.01 11.46 4.97
CA VAL A 513 4.12 12.88 5.36
C VAL A 513 3.62 13.75 4.23
N MET A 514 2.75 14.71 4.55
CA MET A 514 2.19 15.62 3.56
C MET A 514 3.30 16.42 2.88
N LYS A 515 4.25 16.97 3.66
CA LYS A 515 5.38 17.73 3.12
C LYS A 515 6.32 16.92 2.22
N ALA A 516 6.50 15.63 2.49
CA ALA A 516 7.34 14.76 1.65
C ALA A 516 6.69 14.51 0.27
N ASN A 517 5.36 14.33 0.25
CA ASN A 517 4.60 14.12 -0.98
C ASN A 517 4.26 15.40 -1.73
N TYR A 518 4.14 16.52 -1.01
CA TYR A 518 3.70 17.81 -1.51
C TYR A 518 4.58 18.92 -0.91
N PRO A 519 5.81 19.13 -1.42
CA PRO A 519 6.75 20.10 -0.84
C PRO A 519 6.25 21.55 -0.79
N TRP A 520 5.24 21.90 -1.59
CA TRP A 520 4.60 23.22 -1.61
C TRP A 520 3.45 23.36 -0.60
N TRP A 521 2.97 22.27 0.01
CA TRP A 521 1.86 22.31 0.94
C TRP A 521 2.26 23.06 2.23
N ARG A 522 1.35 23.90 2.73
CA ARG A 522 1.63 24.89 3.80
C ARG A 522 0.84 24.67 5.09
N GLY A 523 0.29 23.48 5.31
CA GLY A 523 -0.38 23.15 6.57
C GLY A 523 0.59 22.68 7.65
N ASP A 524 0.04 22.43 8.82
CA ASP A 524 0.78 21.90 9.96
C ASP A 524 0.49 20.41 10.15
N GLU A 525 1.50 19.67 10.58
CA GLU A 525 1.43 18.24 10.87
C GLU A 525 1.68 17.99 12.34
N TYR A 526 0.84 17.17 12.95
CA TYR A 526 0.88 16.82 14.37
C TYR A 526 1.00 15.32 14.51
N PHE A 527 1.82 14.85 15.44
CA PHE A 527 2.02 13.42 15.68
C PHE A 527 1.39 13.07 17.04
N VAL A 528 0.45 12.14 17.06
CA VAL A 528 -0.36 11.83 18.24
C VAL A 528 -0.44 10.31 18.46
N ALA A 529 -0.32 9.89 19.72
CA ALA A 529 -0.46 8.49 20.14
C ALA A 529 -1.93 8.05 20.16
N ASP A 530 -2.20 6.75 20.13
CA ASP A 530 -3.56 6.22 20.25
C ASP A 530 -4.22 6.49 21.61
N ASP A 531 -3.44 6.53 22.68
CA ASP A 531 -3.86 6.84 24.04
C ASP A 531 -3.58 8.28 24.48
N ALA A 532 -2.99 9.10 23.60
CA ALA A 532 -2.62 10.46 23.96
C ALA A 532 -3.88 11.32 24.23
N PRO A 533 -3.91 12.07 25.34
CA PRO A 533 -4.98 13.02 25.58
C PRO A 533 -4.99 14.11 24.50
N PHE A 534 -6.11 14.82 24.39
CA PHE A 534 -6.21 15.96 23.48
C PHE A 534 -5.15 17.03 23.80
N ASP A 535 -4.30 17.34 22.81
CA ASP A 535 -3.32 18.42 22.88
C ASP A 535 -3.91 19.71 22.26
N PRO A 536 -4.17 20.76 23.06
CA PRO A 536 -4.72 22.02 22.56
C PRO A 536 -3.79 22.77 21.60
N SER A 537 -2.48 22.47 21.58
CA SER A 537 -1.51 23.13 20.68
C SER A 537 -1.83 22.96 19.20
N ILE A 538 -2.67 21.98 18.85
CA ILE A 538 -3.18 21.82 17.48
C ILE A 538 -3.97 23.03 16.99
N LEU A 539 -4.53 23.82 17.91
CA LEU A 539 -5.30 25.02 17.62
C LEU A 539 -4.45 26.30 17.59
N ASP A 540 -3.14 26.20 17.85
CA ASP A 540 -2.26 27.37 17.88
C ASP A 540 -2.23 28.06 16.51
N GLY A 541 -2.28 29.39 16.56
CA GLY A 541 -2.35 30.27 15.39
C GLY A 541 -3.76 30.39 14.78
N TRP A 542 -4.78 29.74 15.34
CA TRP A 542 -6.17 29.93 14.91
C TRP A 542 -6.84 31.09 15.65
N PRO A 543 -7.70 31.89 14.97
CA PRO A 543 -8.43 32.97 15.63
C PRO A 543 -9.24 32.46 16.82
N GLY A 544 -9.04 33.05 17.99
CA GLY A 544 -9.72 32.68 19.24
C GLY A 544 -8.90 31.77 20.16
N PHE A 545 -7.71 31.32 19.74
CA PHE A 545 -6.81 30.51 20.54
C PHE A 545 -5.48 31.24 20.77
N PRO A 546 -4.95 31.24 22.00
CA PRO A 546 -3.62 31.77 22.26
C PRO A 546 -2.54 30.91 21.58
N PRO A 547 -1.36 31.49 21.28
CA PRO A 547 -0.20 30.75 20.80
C PRO A 547 0.51 29.95 21.90
#